data_AF-A0A5Q4EJK1-F1
#
_entry.id   AF-A0A5Q4EJK1-F1
#
_cell.length_a   1.000
_cell.length_b   1.000
_cell.length_c   1.000
_cell.angle_alpha   90.00
_cell.angle_beta   90.00
_cell.angle_gamma   90.00
#
_symmetry.space_group_name_H-M   'P 1'
#
loop_
_entity.id
_entity.type
_entity.pdbx_description
1 polymer ?
#
loop_
_entity_poly.entity_id
_entity_poly.type
_entity_poly.pdbx_seq_one_letter_code
_entity_poly.pdbx_strand_id
1 'polypeptide(L)'
;MKMDKIDQIAAKAFEGYIVKKDLLDQFRKQFPVPTYVVEFLLGRYCATTDPEEIAEGLEIVKRQLTDRTVRSGEEEYFKSRAREKGTIKIIDIITAKLDSKTDSYIAQLPSLMLNDVRISEVLVNENDRMFTGGFYAEIELEYDAAIAQERNGRPFGVVSLRPIQLSKRDVLDVLYKGRESFTLDEWKDFLLRSIGLE
;
A
#
# COMPACT_ATOMS: atom_id res chain seq x y z
N MET A 1 13.59 -1.38 23.21
CA MET A 1 13.20 -2.48 24.11
C MET A 1 13.95 -3.75 23.67
N LYS A 2 14.38 -4.63 24.58
CA LYS A 2 15.11 -5.86 24.20
C LYS A 2 14.09 -6.92 23.79
N MET A 3 14.31 -7.61 22.66
CA MET A 3 13.41 -8.68 22.18
C MET A 3 13.33 -9.80 23.21
N ASP A 4 12.10 -10.15 23.60
CA ASP A 4 11.85 -11.28 24.49
C ASP A 4 11.82 -12.62 23.72
N LYS A 5 11.46 -13.70 24.42
CA LYS A 5 11.38 -15.04 23.82
C LYS A 5 10.31 -15.13 22.73
N ILE A 6 9.14 -14.54 22.95
CA ILE A 6 8.00 -14.58 22.02
C ILE A 6 8.38 -13.80 20.76
N ASP A 7 9.03 -12.64 20.90
CA ASP A 7 9.50 -11.84 19.78
C ASP A 7 10.48 -12.62 18.89
N GLN A 8 11.40 -13.38 19.50
CA GLN A 8 12.37 -14.18 18.77
C GLN A 8 11.74 -15.36 18.03
N ILE A 9 10.76 -16.03 18.63
CA ILE A 9 10.02 -17.12 17.96
C ILE A 9 9.20 -16.54 16.81
N ALA A 10 8.46 -15.44 17.05
CA ALA A 10 7.62 -14.79 16.06
C ALA A 10 8.43 -14.30 14.85
N ALA A 11 9.57 -13.64 15.07
CA ALA A 11 10.43 -13.18 13.99
C ALA A 11 10.91 -14.31 13.07
N LYS A 12 11.18 -15.50 13.62
CA LYS A 12 11.59 -16.69 12.86
C LYS A 12 10.41 -17.39 12.17
N ALA A 13 9.28 -17.51 12.89
CA ALA A 13 8.10 -18.23 12.41
C ALA A 13 7.33 -17.44 11.33
N PHE A 14 7.41 -16.11 11.37
CA PHE A 14 6.62 -15.19 10.55
C PHE A 14 7.51 -14.12 9.87
N GLU A 15 8.62 -14.56 9.30
CA GLU A 15 9.52 -13.71 8.52
C GLU A 15 8.74 -12.99 7.41
N GLY A 16 8.93 -11.67 7.27
CA GLY A 16 8.16 -10.85 6.32
C GLY A 16 6.74 -10.47 6.76
N TYR A 17 6.27 -10.90 7.93
CA TYR A 17 4.92 -10.60 8.45
C TYR A 17 4.92 -9.91 9.81
N ILE A 18 6.05 -9.90 10.54
CA ILE A 18 6.18 -9.20 11.81
C ILE A 18 6.64 -7.76 11.57
N VAL A 19 5.92 -6.82 12.20
CA VAL A 19 6.28 -5.40 12.21
C VAL A 19 6.47 -4.97 13.64
N LYS A 20 7.62 -4.37 13.94
CA LYS A 20 7.83 -3.71 15.23
C LYS A 20 7.04 -2.39 15.25
N LYS A 21 6.04 -2.29 16.13
CA LYS A 21 5.11 -1.15 16.18
C LYS A 21 5.77 0.15 16.62
N ASP A 22 6.88 0.10 17.34
CA ASP A 22 7.67 1.28 17.73
C ASP A 22 8.24 2.02 16.51
N LEU A 23 8.54 1.30 15.41
CA LEU A 23 8.99 1.91 14.16
C LEU A 23 7.96 2.85 13.54
N LEU A 24 6.67 2.72 13.89
CA LEU A 24 5.60 3.59 13.38
C LEU A 24 5.68 5.01 13.95
N ASP A 25 6.25 5.18 15.14
CA ASP A 25 6.18 6.47 15.86
C ASP A 25 6.79 7.61 15.07
N GLN A 26 7.85 7.34 14.30
CA GLN A 26 8.50 8.32 13.43
C GLN A 26 7.72 8.67 12.16
N PHE A 27 6.63 7.97 11.84
CA PHE A 27 5.80 8.23 10.65
C PHE A 27 4.38 8.69 11.00
N ARG A 28 3.95 8.50 12.25
CA ARG A 28 2.60 8.87 12.71
C ARG A 28 2.28 10.32 12.37
N LYS A 29 1.17 10.52 11.68
CA LYS A 29 0.63 11.84 11.27
C LYS A 29 1.55 12.68 10.37
N GLN A 30 2.66 12.14 9.86
CA GLN A 30 3.56 12.87 8.96
C GLN A 30 3.14 12.80 7.49
N PHE A 31 2.41 11.76 7.10
CA PHE A 31 1.99 11.52 5.73
C PHE A 31 0.46 11.41 5.64
N PRO A 32 -0.15 11.87 4.53
CA PRO A 32 -1.60 11.87 4.35
C PRO A 32 -2.15 10.48 3.97
N VAL A 33 -1.71 9.43 4.66
CA VAL A 33 -2.14 8.05 4.45
C VAL A 33 -2.53 7.39 5.78
N PRO A 34 -3.44 6.39 5.77
CA PRO A 34 -3.76 5.62 6.96
C PRO A 34 -2.55 4.91 7.56
N THR A 35 -2.54 4.72 8.88
CA THR A 35 -1.46 4.03 9.60
C THR A 35 -1.13 2.67 8.99
N TYR A 36 -2.15 1.93 8.56
CA TYR A 36 -1.99 0.59 8.01
C TYR A 36 -1.18 0.56 6.70
N VAL A 37 -1.16 1.66 5.94
CA VAL A 37 -0.33 1.81 4.73
C VAL A 37 1.14 1.88 5.11
N VAL A 38 1.45 2.63 6.16
CA VAL A 38 2.80 2.72 6.72
C VAL A 38 3.22 1.37 7.31
N GLU A 39 2.33 0.71 8.06
CA GLU A 39 2.58 -0.63 8.59
C GLU A 39 2.92 -1.64 7.51
N PHE A 40 2.19 -1.61 6.39
CA PHE A 40 2.48 -2.48 5.25
C PHE A 40 3.87 -2.23 4.66
N LEU A 41 4.26 -0.97 4.49
CA LEU A 41 5.60 -0.63 3.98
C LEU A 41 6.69 -1.04 4.96
N LEU A 42 6.49 -0.81 6.26
CA LEU A 42 7.42 -1.27 7.30
C LEU A 42 7.51 -2.80 7.34
N GLY A 43 6.40 -3.52 7.22
CA GLY A 43 6.44 -4.99 7.12
C GLY A 43 7.11 -5.50 5.85
N ARG A 44 7.15 -4.70 4.79
CA ARG A 44 7.87 -5.05 3.56
C ARG A 44 9.37 -4.83 3.65
N TYR A 45 9.82 -3.75 4.29
CA TYR A 45 11.23 -3.32 4.26
C TYR A 45 11.96 -3.45 5.60
N CYS A 46 11.25 -3.64 6.71
CA CYS A 46 11.80 -3.70 8.06
C CYS A 46 11.41 -5.00 8.80
N ALA A 47 10.93 -6.03 8.10
CA ALA A 47 10.59 -7.33 8.69
C ALA A 47 11.83 -8.20 8.94
N THR A 48 12.76 -7.65 9.71
CA THR A 48 14.03 -8.25 10.13
C THR A 48 14.33 -7.85 11.57
N THR A 49 15.26 -8.57 12.20
CA THR A 49 15.74 -8.25 13.54
C THR A 49 17.07 -7.52 13.53
N ASP A 50 17.75 -7.45 12.38
CA ASP A 50 19.02 -6.76 12.21
C ASP A 50 18.83 -5.23 12.28
N PRO A 51 19.48 -4.52 13.22
CA PRO A 51 19.39 -3.07 13.32
C PRO A 51 19.83 -2.30 12.07
N GLU A 52 20.83 -2.79 11.33
CA GLU A 52 21.33 -2.11 10.12
C GLU A 52 20.33 -2.23 8.98
N GLU A 53 19.80 -3.44 8.73
CA GLU A 53 18.75 -3.66 7.73
C GLU A 53 17.47 -2.88 8.07
N ILE A 54 17.10 -2.81 9.36
CA ILE A 54 15.97 -1.97 9.80
C ILE A 54 16.22 -0.51 9.42
N ALA A 55 17.40 0.04 9.73
CA ALA A 55 17.73 1.43 9.44
C ALA A 55 17.66 1.74 7.93
N GLU A 56 18.20 0.85 7.08
CA GLU A 56 18.07 0.99 5.63
C GLU A 56 16.60 0.92 5.19
N GLY A 57 15.85 -0.05 5.71
CA GLY A 57 14.42 -0.20 5.41
C GLY A 57 13.60 1.03 5.77
N LEU A 58 13.91 1.69 6.90
CA LEU A 58 13.26 2.92 7.33
C LEU A 58 13.48 4.07 6.33
N GLU A 59 14.71 4.24 5.84
CA GLU A 59 15.00 5.27 4.83
C GLU A 59 14.30 4.98 3.51
N ILE A 60 14.20 3.71 3.11
CA ILE A 60 13.43 3.30 1.92
C ILE A 60 11.95 3.68 2.10
N VAL A 61 11.34 3.35 3.25
CA VAL A 61 9.94 3.65 3.56
C VAL A 61 9.69 5.16 3.56
N LYS A 62 10.56 5.92 4.22
CA LYS A 62 10.48 7.38 4.29
C LYS A 62 10.56 8.02 2.91
N ARG A 63 11.49 7.57 2.07
CA ARG A 63 11.62 8.04 0.68
C ARG A 63 10.37 7.70 -0.14
N GLN A 64 9.87 6.47 -0.05
CA GLN A 64 8.66 6.07 -0.79
C GLN A 64 7.43 6.88 -0.38
N LEU A 65 7.21 7.08 0.92
CA LEU A 65 6.10 7.91 1.38
C LEU A 65 6.27 9.35 0.88
N THR A 66 7.45 9.93 1.03
CA THR A 66 7.73 11.32 0.58
C THR A 66 7.51 11.49 -0.92
N ASP A 67 7.97 10.56 -1.74
CA ASP A 67 7.94 10.69 -3.20
C ASP A 67 6.58 10.35 -3.82
N ARG A 68 5.71 9.62 -3.09
CA ARG A 68 4.51 8.99 -3.65
C ARG A 68 3.21 9.40 -2.97
N THR A 69 3.23 9.91 -1.74
CA THR A 69 2.00 10.44 -1.13
C THR A 69 1.80 11.89 -1.56
N VAL A 70 0.62 12.20 -2.09
CA VAL A 70 0.28 13.57 -2.49
C VAL A 70 -0.27 14.32 -1.29
N ARG A 71 0.35 15.45 -0.91
CA ARG A 71 -0.18 16.33 0.14
C ARG A 71 -1.16 17.32 -0.44
N SER A 72 -2.01 17.88 0.42
CA SER A 72 -2.91 18.96 0.01
C SER A 72 -2.11 20.14 -0.56
N GLY A 73 -2.47 20.59 -1.75
CA GLY A 73 -1.78 21.63 -2.50
C GLY A 73 -0.68 21.12 -3.44
N GLU A 74 -0.33 19.83 -3.42
CA GLU A 74 0.67 19.23 -4.33
C GLU A 74 0.02 18.51 -5.54
N GLU A 75 -1.30 18.57 -5.69
CA GLU A 75 -2.04 17.82 -6.70
C GLU A 75 -1.55 18.15 -8.12
N GLU A 76 -1.41 19.44 -8.42
CA GLU A 76 -0.93 19.93 -9.72
C GLU A 76 0.56 19.65 -9.94
N TYR A 77 1.36 19.58 -8.87
CA TYR A 77 2.77 19.20 -8.97
C TYR A 77 2.90 17.76 -9.45
N PHE A 78 2.15 16.81 -8.87
CA PHE A 78 2.16 15.42 -9.30
C PHE A 78 1.58 15.23 -10.71
N LYS A 79 0.48 15.91 -11.05
CA LYS A 79 -0.07 15.91 -12.42
C LYS A 79 0.94 16.41 -13.45
N SER A 80 1.61 17.53 -13.14
CA SER A 80 2.68 18.09 -13.98
C SER A 80 3.82 17.08 -14.15
N ARG A 81 4.28 16.44 -13.06
CA ARG A 81 5.30 15.40 -13.17
C ARG A 81 4.88 14.21 -14.04
N ALA A 82 3.63 13.75 -13.93
CA ALA A 82 3.11 12.69 -14.79
C ALA A 82 3.22 13.09 -16.27
N ARG A 83 2.82 14.32 -16.60
CA ARG A 83 2.94 14.88 -17.95
C ARG A 83 4.38 14.97 -18.46
N GLU A 84 5.29 15.49 -17.64
CA GLU A 84 6.69 15.70 -18.06
C GLU A 84 7.50 14.39 -18.14
N LYS A 85 7.19 13.40 -17.29
CA LYS A 85 7.92 12.13 -17.21
C LYS A 85 7.23 10.97 -17.96
N GLY A 86 6.02 11.18 -18.44
CA GLY A 86 5.15 10.12 -18.99
C GLY A 86 4.47 9.30 -17.89
N THR A 87 5.22 8.79 -16.91
CA THR A 87 4.67 8.03 -15.78
C THR A 87 5.22 8.47 -14.42
N ILE A 88 4.40 8.32 -13.39
CA ILE A 88 4.79 8.49 -11.99
C ILE A 88 4.16 7.39 -11.13
N LYS A 89 4.71 7.21 -9.93
CA LYS A 89 4.12 6.35 -8.90
C LYS A 89 3.54 7.19 -7.78
N ILE A 90 2.33 6.86 -7.34
CA ILE A 90 1.66 7.47 -6.19
C ILE A 90 1.14 6.39 -5.24
N ILE A 91 0.83 6.78 -4.00
CA ILE A 91 0.06 5.98 -3.06
C ILE A 91 -1.26 6.71 -2.84
N ASP A 92 -2.36 6.10 -3.27
CA ASP A 92 -3.71 6.66 -3.14
C ASP A 92 -4.73 5.53 -2.91
N ILE A 93 -5.89 5.90 -2.40
CA ILE A 93 -7.07 5.05 -2.50
C ILE A 93 -7.57 5.06 -3.94
N ILE A 94 -7.75 3.88 -4.52
CA ILE A 94 -8.33 3.73 -5.85
C ILE A 94 -9.73 3.12 -5.76
N THR A 95 -10.67 3.78 -6.44
CA THR A 95 -12.02 3.26 -6.67
C THR A 95 -12.28 3.23 -8.18
N ALA A 96 -13.23 2.42 -8.62
CA ALA A 96 -13.63 2.34 -10.01
C ALA A 96 -15.16 2.35 -10.14
N LYS A 97 -15.65 2.81 -11.29
CA LYS A 97 -17.06 2.77 -11.66
C LYS A 97 -17.23 2.53 -13.15
N LEU A 98 -18.38 1.98 -13.52
CA LEU A 98 -18.81 1.88 -14.91
C LEU A 98 -19.25 3.26 -15.43
N ASP A 99 -18.61 3.73 -16.49
CA ASP A 99 -19.08 4.88 -17.26
C ASP A 99 -19.97 4.43 -18.42
N SER A 100 -21.28 4.39 -18.15
CA SER A 100 -22.31 4.02 -19.13
C SER A 100 -22.32 4.84 -20.42
N LYS A 101 -21.70 6.03 -20.45
CA LYS A 101 -21.63 6.86 -21.67
C LYS A 101 -20.64 6.34 -22.69
N THR A 102 -19.56 5.72 -22.21
CA THR A 102 -18.45 5.25 -23.04
C THR A 102 -18.30 3.73 -22.99
N ASP A 103 -19.18 3.05 -22.23
CA ASP A 103 -19.11 1.61 -21.96
C ASP A 103 -17.71 1.17 -21.49
N SER A 104 -17.15 1.94 -20.56
CA SER A 104 -15.79 1.72 -20.05
C SER A 104 -15.73 1.90 -18.53
N TYR A 105 -14.72 1.33 -17.90
CA TYR A 105 -14.42 1.60 -16.50
C TYR A 105 -13.55 2.84 -16.37
N ILE A 106 -13.83 3.64 -15.35
CA ILE A 106 -12.97 4.75 -14.93
C ILE A 106 -12.62 4.65 -13.47
N ALA A 107 -11.37 4.98 -13.17
CA ALA A 107 -10.85 5.06 -11.82
C ALA A 107 -10.96 6.48 -11.26
N GLN A 108 -11.06 6.57 -9.94
CA GLN A 108 -10.96 7.83 -9.20
C GLN A 108 -9.75 7.77 -8.27
N LEU A 109 -8.96 8.84 -8.28
CA LEU A 109 -7.76 9.05 -7.48
C LEU A 109 -7.94 10.34 -6.66
N PRO A 110 -8.51 10.24 -5.45
CA PRO A 110 -8.89 11.40 -4.65
C PRO A 110 -7.73 12.30 -4.27
N SER A 111 -6.54 11.75 -4.01
CA SER A 111 -5.37 12.55 -3.65
C SER A 111 -4.89 13.44 -4.79
N LEU A 112 -5.27 13.15 -6.04
CA LEU A 112 -5.02 14.02 -7.20
C LEU A 112 -6.27 14.78 -7.66
N MET A 113 -7.42 14.60 -7.00
CA MET A 113 -8.72 15.10 -7.45
C MET A 113 -9.07 14.69 -8.89
N LEU A 114 -8.65 13.49 -9.31
CA LEU A 114 -8.98 12.93 -10.62
C LEU A 114 -10.17 11.97 -10.50
N ASN A 115 -11.20 12.17 -11.33
CA ASN A 115 -12.47 11.45 -11.23
C ASN A 115 -12.80 10.58 -12.45
N ASP A 116 -11.97 10.65 -13.47
CA ASP A 116 -12.16 10.10 -14.81
C ASP A 116 -10.85 9.55 -15.39
N VAL A 117 -10.09 8.84 -14.56
CA VAL A 117 -8.82 8.22 -14.96
C VAL A 117 -9.10 6.94 -15.75
N ARG A 118 -8.45 6.76 -16.90
CA ARG A 118 -8.56 5.53 -17.69
C ARG A 118 -8.04 4.34 -16.88
N ILE A 119 -8.71 3.20 -16.95
CA ILE A 119 -8.25 1.94 -16.37
C ILE A 119 -8.73 0.77 -17.22
N SER A 120 -7.90 -0.28 -17.35
CA SER A 120 -8.28 -1.45 -18.14
C SER A 120 -9.28 -2.33 -17.39
N GLU A 121 -10.16 -2.99 -18.14
CA GLU A 121 -11.10 -3.97 -17.59
C GLU A 121 -10.39 -5.11 -16.85
N VAL A 122 -9.22 -5.55 -17.35
CA VAL A 122 -8.40 -6.59 -16.69
C VAL A 122 -8.00 -6.15 -15.28
N LEU A 123 -7.46 -4.93 -15.11
CA LEU A 123 -7.05 -4.43 -13.80
C LEU A 123 -8.21 -4.32 -12.82
N VAL A 124 -9.39 -3.94 -13.32
CA VAL A 124 -10.59 -3.79 -12.50
C VAL A 124 -11.15 -5.15 -12.07
N ASN A 125 -11.25 -6.11 -12.99
CA ASN A 125 -11.75 -7.47 -12.72
C ASN A 125 -10.81 -8.29 -11.82
N GLU A 126 -9.50 -8.01 -11.85
CA GLU A 126 -8.56 -8.60 -10.89
C GLU A 126 -8.72 -8.01 -9.48
N ASN A 127 -9.45 -6.90 -9.34
CA ASN A 127 -9.52 -6.11 -8.12
C ASN A 127 -10.95 -5.58 -7.83
N ASP A 128 -11.93 -6.49 -7.71
CA ASP A 128 -13.36 -6.17 -7.49
C ASP A 128 -13.64 -5.14 -6.37
N ARG A 129 -12.76 -5.08 -5.35
CA ARG A 129 -12.88 -4.11 -4.24
C ARG A 129 -12.90 -2.65 -4.70
N MET A 130 -12.41 -2.34 -5.91
CA MET A 130 -12.52 -1.00 -6.49
C MET A 130 -13.98 -0.53 -6.61
N PHE A 131 -14.93 -1.44 -6.79
CA PHE A 131 -16.36 -1.12 -6.90
C PHE A 131 -17.08 -0.99 -5.55
N THR A 132 -16.47 -1.47 -4.46
CA THR A 132 -17.12 -1.59 -3.14
C THR A 132 -16.45 -0.69 -2.09
N GLY A 133 -15.95 0.47 -2.50
CA GLY A 133 -15.31 1.46 -1.60
C GLY A 133 -13.79 1.59 -1.76
N GLY A 134 -13.17 0.79 -2.62
CA GLY A 134 -11.75 0.94 -2.96
C GLY A 134 -10.79 0.39 -1.92
N PHE A 135 -9.51 0.61 -2.19
CA PHE A 135 -8.40 0.25 -1.31
C PHE A 135 -7.18 1.10 -1.64
N TYR A 136 -6.26 1.25 -0.69
CA TYR A 136 -5.00 1.92 -0.96
C TYR A 136 -4.09 1.04 -1.82
N ALA A 137 -3.43 1.64 -2.80
CA ALA A 137 -2.49 0.96 -3.68
C ALA A 137 -1.28 1.85 -3.98
N GLU A 138 -0.15 1.23 -4.31
CA GLU A 138 0.88 1.89 -5.11
C GLU A 138 0.40 1.88 -6.56
N ILE A 139 0.17 3.05 -7.15
CA ILE A 139 -0.45 3.22 -8.46
C ILE A 139 0.57 3.84 -9.40
N GLU A 140 0.78 3.21 -10.54
CA GLU A 140 1.51 3.79 -11.66
C GLU A 140 0.53 4.57 -12.54
N LEU A 141 0.64 5.89 -12.49
CA LEU A 141 -0.19 6.82 -13.23
C LEU A 141 0.59 7.32 -14.44
N GLU A 142 0.00 7.16 -15.62
CA GLU A 142 0.50 7.73 -16.86
C GLU A 142 -0.24 9.01 -17.25
N TYR A 143 0.41 9.82 -18.08
CA TYR A 143 -0.20 10.89 -18.84
C TYR A 143 0.06 10.69 -20.34
N ASP A 144 -1.01 10.62 -21.12
CA ASP A 144 -0.94 10.53 -22.58
C ASP A 144 -1.32 11.87 -23.23
N ALA A 145 -0.34 12.50 -23.88
CA ALA A 145 -0.50 13.79 -24.56
C ALA A 145 -1.30 13.70 -25.87
N ALA A 146 -1.32 12.55 -26.54
CA ALA A 146 -2.12 12.36 -27.75
C ALA A 146 -3.61 12.31 -27.38
N ILE A 147 -3.95 11.55 -26.32
CA ILE A 147 -5.31 11.50 -25.78
C ILE A 147 -5.75 12.88 -25.27
N ALA A 148 -4.83 13.68 -24.69
CA ALA A 148 -5.14 15.05 -24.26
C ALA A 148 -5.66 15.96 -25.39
N GLN A 149 -5.33 15.67 -26.65
CA GLN A 149 -5.76 16.45 -27.83
C GLN A 149 -7.10 15.96 -28.40
N GLU A 150 -7.61 14.81 -27.95
CA GLU A 150 -8.87 14.25 -28.39
C GLU A 150 -10.07 15.00 -27.79
N ARG A 151 -11.19 15.01 -28.52
CA ARG A 151 -12.44 15.57 -28.00
C ARG A 151 -12.95 14.70 -26.85
N ASN A 152 -12.95 15.27 -25.63
CA ASN A 152 -13.25 14.57 -24.37
C ASN A 152 -12.22 13.50 -23.98
N GLY A 153 -10.97 13.64 -24.43
CA GLY A 153 -9.90 12.73 -24.04
C GLY A 153 -9.61 12.76 -22.54
N ARG A 154 -9.30 11.60 -21.98
CA ARG A 154 -8.90 11.40 -20.58
C ARG A 154 -7.40 11.12 -20.54
N PRO A 155 -6.53 12.13 -20.38
CA PRO A 155 -5.09 11.92 -20.57
C PRO A 155 -4.47 11.03 -19.48
N PHE A 156 -5.03 11.05 -18.27
CA PHE A 156 -4.54 10.23 -17.17
C PHE A 156 -5.03 8.78 -17.27
N GLY A 157 -4.11 7.83 -17.06
CA GLY A 157 -4.42 6.40 -17.06
C GLY A 157 -3.70 5.64 -15.94
N VAL A 158 -4.32 4.59 -15.43
CA VAL A 158 -3.67 3.64 -14.52
C VAL A 158 -3.01 2.55 -15.35
N VAL A 159 -1.68 2.50 -15.33
CA VAL A 159 -0.88 1.50 -16.04
C VAL A 159 -0.83 0.20 -15.24
N SER A 160 -0.53 0.33 -13.95
CA SER A 160 -0.41 -0.77 -13.03
C SER A 160 -0.77 -0.30 -11.63
N LEU A 161 -1.17 -1.23 -10.78
CA LEU A 161 -1.36 -0.97 -9.37
C LEU A 161 -0.96 -2.17 -8.54
N ARG A 162 -0.43 -1.89 -7.35
CA ARG A 162 -0.15 -2.89 -6.34
C ARG A 162 -0.98 -2.59 -5.10
N PRO A 163 -1.98 -3.42 -4.79
CA PRO A 163 -2.77 -3.24 -3.58
C PRO A 163 -1.90 -3.26 -2.33
N ILE A 164 -2.17 -2.34 -1.41
CA ILE A 164 -1.58 -2.26 -0.08
C ILE A 164 -2.54 -2.95 0.89
N GLN A 165 -2.04 -3.96 1.60
CA GLN A 165 -2.85 -4.86 2.45
C GLN A 165 -3.96 -5.61 1.70
N LEU A 166 -3.58 -6.63 0.93
CA LEU A 166 -4.51 -7.70 0.57
C LEU A 166 -4.15 -9.00 1.27
N SER A 167 -5.18 -9.67 1.78
CA SER A 167 -5.11 -11.02 2.28
C SER A 167 -4.54 -11.94 1.21
N LYS A 168 -3.45 -12.63 1.53
CA LYS A 168 -2.95 -13.70 0.67
C LYS A 168 -3.81 -14.94 0.87
N ARG A 169 -4.02 -15.71 -0.20
CA ARG A 169 -4.85 -16.94 -0.14
C ARG A 169 -4.24 -18.04 0.73
N ASP A 170 -2.93 -18.03 0.91
CA ASP A 170 -2.11 -18.99 1.68
C ASP A 170 -1.96 -18.61 3.16
N VAL A 171 -2.69 -17.60 3.66
CA VAL A 171 -2.52 -17.09 5.03
C VAL A 171 -2.72 -18.16 6.10
N LEU A 172 -3.64 -19.11 5.89
CA LEU A 172 -3.89 -20.21 6.84
C LEU A 172 -2.71 -21.17 6.90
N ASP A 173 -2.10 -21.50 5.76
CA ASP A 173 -0.93 -22.38 5.71
C ASP A 173 0.28 -21.77 6.43
N VAL A 174 0.50 -20.47 6.22
CA VAL A 174 1.54 -19.70 6.93
C VAL A 174 1.28 -19.68 8.43
N LEU A 175 0.04 -19.42 8.86
CA LEU A 175 -0.34 -19.42 10.27
C LEU A 175 -0.16 -20.79 10.93
N TYR A 176 -0.58 -21.87 10.27
CA TYR A 176 -0.43 -23.22 10.80
C TYR A 176 1.04 -23.61 10.95
N LYS A 177 1.87 -23.34 9.94
CA LYS A 177 3.30 -23.62 10.02
C LYS A 177 3.98 -22.80 11.13
N GLY A 178 3.66 -21.51 11.25
CA GLY A 178 4.23 -20.66 12.29
C GLY A 178 3.81 -21.11 13.69
N ARG A 179 2.55 -21.54 13.87
CA ARG A 179 2.01 -22.05 15.13
C ARG A 179 2.81 -23.22 15.70
N GLU A 180 3.39 -24.08 14.85
CA GLU A 180 4.20 -25.23 15.29
C GLU A 180 5.43 -24.83 16.12
N SER A 181 5.89 -23.57 16.00
CA SER A 181 7.06 -23.07 16.73
C SER A 181 6.76 -22.62 18.17
N PHE A 182 5.49 -22.62 18.60
CA PHE A 182 5.05 -22.08 19.89
C PHE A 182 4.45 -23.18 20.79
N THR A 183 4.66 -23.07 22.10
CA THR A 183 3.79 -23.75 23.07
C THR A 183 2.38 -23.13 23.06
N LEU A 184 1.41 -23.78 23.69
CA LEU A 184 0.04 -23.26 23.75
C LEU A 184 -0.05 -21.89 24.43
N ASP A 185 0.68 -21.69 25.53
CA ASP A 185 0.61 -20.44 26.29
C ASP A 185 1.35 -19.31 25.55
N GLU A 186 2.55 -19.58 25.01
CA GLU A 186 3.27 -18.60 24.16
C GLU A 186 2.45 -18.19 22.92
N TRP A 187 1.67 -19.11 22.35
CA TRP A 187 0.80 -18.79 21.23
C TRP A 187 -0.36 -17.87 21.62
N LYS A 188 -0.99 -18.10 22.78
CA LYS A 188 -2.05 -17.22 23.28
C LYS A 188 -1.49 -15.81 23.54
N ASP A 189 -0.33 -15.73 24.19
CA ASP A 189 0.33 -14.46 24.46
C ASP A 189 0.67 -13.74 23.16
N PHE A 190 1.24 -14.44 22.17
CA PHE A 190 1.51 -13.88 20.85
C PHE A 190 0.25 -13.34 20.15
N LEU A 191 -0.87 -14.07 20.20
CA LEU A 191 -2.13 -13.61 19.62
C LEU A 191 -2.64 -12.35 20.33
N LEU A 192 -2.60 -12.28 21.66
CA LEU A 192 -2.98 -11.09 22.43
C LEU A 192 -2.09 -9.89 22.11
N ARG A 193 -0.76 -10.11 22.00
CA ARG A 193 0.22 -9.10 21.58
C ARG A 193 -0.08 -8.55 20.20
N SER A 194 -0.44 -9.42 19.25
CA SER A 194 -0.67 -9.03 17.85
C SER A 194 -1.81 -8.00 17.72
N ILE A 195 -2.83 -8.11 18.57
CA ILE A 195 -3.96 -7.17 18.64
C ILE A 195 -3.74 -6.03 19.65
N GLY A 196 -2.59 -6.00 20.33
CA GLY A 196 -2.19 -4.94 21.26
C GLY A 196 -2.89 -4.97 22.61
N LEU A 197 -3.22 -6.18 23.11
CA LEU A 197 -3.85 -6.38 24.42
C LEU A 197 -2.87 -6.82 25.53
N GLU A 198 -1.58 -6.83 25.21
CA GLU A 198 -0.48 -7.00 26.18
C GLU A 198 0.16 -5.64 26.47
#